data_AF-A0A7W7Y2Y9-F1
#
_entry.id   AF-A0A7W7Y2Y9-F1
#
_cell.length_a   1.000
_cell.length_b   1.000
_cell.length_c   1.000
_cell.angle_alpha   90.00
_cell.angle_beta   90.00
_cell.angle_gamma   90.00
#
_symmetry.space_group_name_H-M   'P 1'
#
loop_
_entity.id
_entity.type
_entity.pdbx_description
1 polymer ?
#
loop_
_entity_poly.entity_id
_entity_poly.type
_entity_poly.pdbx_seq_one_letter_code
_entity_poly.pdbx_strand_id
1 'polypeptide(L)' 'MPINAHVRVESDDINDALKAFKRKVEREGLIREMKKYTFYEKPTEARRRKKLKARRKQLKLLNKMRRMQG' A
#
# COMPACT_ATOMS: atom_id res chain seq x y z
N MET A 1 -6.53 10.11 -12.41
CA MET A 1 -5.55 9.45 -11.52
C MET A 1 -4.42 8.94 -12.39
N PRO A 2 -3.15 9.30 -12.13
CA PRO A 2 -2.05 8.72 -12.88
C PRO A 2 -1.89 7.25 -12.50
N ILE A 3 -1.64 6.41 -13.50
CA ILE A 3 -1.28 5.00 -13.33
C ILE A 3 0.15 4.99 -12.81
N ASN A 4 0.34 4.65 -11.53
CA ASN A 4 1.63 4.81 -10.85
C ASN A 4 2.59 3.62 -11.06
N ALA A 5 2.07 2.45 -11.47
CA ALA A 5 2.87 1.28 -11.75
C ALA A 5 3.16 1.17 -13.26
N HIS A 6 4.38 1.55 -13.67
CA HIS A 6 4.94 1.21 -14.99
C HIS A 6 6.24 0.41 -14.80
N VAL A 7 6.50 -0.55 -15.68
CA VAL A 7 7.75 -1.31 -15.75
C VAL A 7 8.12 -1.42 -17.22
N ARG A 8 9.35 -1.05 -17.58
CA ARG A 8 9.91 -1.25 -18.92
C ARG A 8 10.54 -2.65 -18.96
N VAL A 9 10.26 -3.40 -20.02
CA VAL A 9 10.89 -4.70 -20.25
C VAL A 9 12.20 -4.45 -21.01
N GLU A 10 13.29 -5.03 -20.51
CA GLU A 10 14.58 -5.02 -21.17
C GLU A 10 14.98 -6.48 -21.45
N SER A 11 15.53 -6.75 -22.64
CA SER A 11 16.13 -8.04 -23.01
C SER A 11 15.19 -9.26 -23.08
N ASP A 12 13.92 -9.08 -23.47
CA ASP A 12 12.93 -10.15 -23.72
C ASP A 12 12.52 -11.01 -22.48
N ASP A 13 13.04 -10.68 -21.30
CA ASP A 13 12.72 -11.36 -20.03
C ASP A 13 11.39 -10.86 -19.42
N ILE A 14 10.27 -11.15 -20.10
CA ILE A 14 8.91 -10.76 -19.72
C ILE A 14 8.54 -11.24 -18.31
N ASN A 15 8.97 -12.44 -17.94
CA ASN A 15 8.61 -13.06 -16.66
C ASN A 15 9.11 -12.26 -15.46
N ASP A 16 10.31 -11.69 -15.55
CA ASP A 16 10.89 -10.92 -14.46
C ASP A 16 10.34 -9.49 -14.41
N ALA A 17 10.04 -8.91 -15.58
CA ALA A 17 9.29 -7.66 -15.64
C ALA A 17 7.89 -7.78 -15.00
N LEU A 18 7.19 -8.90 -15.22
CA LEU A 18 5.89 -9.18 -14.57
C LEU A 18 6.00 -9.32 -13.06
N LYS A 19 7.04 -10.00 -12.56
CA LYS A 19 7.31 -10.09 -11.11
C LYS A 19 7.59 -8.72 -10.52
N ALA A 20 8.42 -7.91 -11.19
CA ALA A 20 8.74 -6.55 -10.76
C ALA A 20 7.50 -5.65 -10.74
N PHE A 21 6.64 -5.77 -11.77
CA PHE A 21 5.38 -5.05 -11.85
C PHE A 21 4.44 -5.42 -10.71
N LYS A 22 4.25 -6.72 -10.44
CA LYS A 22 3.43 -7.19 -9.32
C LYS A 22 3.92 -6.62 -7.99
N ARG A 23 5.24 -6.65 -7.74
CA ARG A 23 5.83 -6.06 -6.53
C ARG A 23 5.61 -4.54 -6.45
N LYS A 24 5.70 -3.83 -7.59
CA LYS A 24 5.45 -2.39 -7.67
C LYS A 24 3.98 -2.04 -7.36
N VAL A 25 3.04 -2.79 -7.94
CA VAL A 25 1.59 -2.68 -7.66
C VAL A 25 1.27 -2.90 -6.18
N GLU A 26 1.89 -3.93 -5.57
CA GLU A 26 1.72 -4.22 -4.14
C GLU A 26 2.31 -3.11 -3.25
N ARG A 27 3.50 -2.59 -3.61
CA ARG A 27 4.18 -1.52 -2.87
C ARG A 27 3.41 -0.21 -2.90
N GLU A 28 2.91 0.17 -4.07
CA GLU A 28 2.08 1.36 -4.25
C GLU A 28 0.69 1.19 -3.63
N GLY A 29 0.26 -0.05 -3.43
CA GLY A 29 -1.00 -0.36 -2.76
C GLY A 29 -2.23 -0.10 -3.64
N LEU A 30 -2.08 -0.10 -4.97
CA LEU A 30 -3.14 0.19 -5.94
C LEU A 30 -4.38 -0.66 -5.71
N ILE A 31 -4.22 -1.97 -5.51
CA ILE A 31 -5.33 -2.90 -5.26
C ILE A 31 -6.09 -2.53 -3.97
N ARG A 32 -5.36 -2.07 -2.94
CA ARG A 32 -5.96 -1.65 -1.67
C ARG A 32 -6.74 -0.36 -1.83
N GLU A 33 -6.27 0.56 -2.67
CA GLU A 33 -6.99 1.78 -3.01
C GLU A 33 -8.25 1.47 -3.82
N MET A 34 -8.16 0.61 -4.84
CA MET A 34 -9.34 0.18 -5.59
C MET A 34 -10.41 -0.40 -4.66
N LYS A 35 -10.05 -1.36 -3.79
CA LYS A 35 -10.97 -1.95 -2.80
C LYS A 35 -11.56 -0.96 -1.80
N LYS A 36 -10.91 0.19 -1.58
CA LYS A 36 -11.41 1.24 -0.69
C LYS A 36 -12.54 2.05 -1.34
N TYR A 37 -12.56 2.12 -2.67
CA TYR A 37 -13.52 2.90 -3.45
C TYR A 37 -14.61 2.04 -4.13
N THR A 38 -14.61 0.71 -3.93
CA THR A 38 -15.64 -0.17 -4.51
C THR A 38 -17.03 0.06 -3.92
N PHE A 39 -17.14 0.66 -2.74
CA PHE A 39 -18.41 0.98 -2.10
C PHE A 39 -18.37 2.38 -1.49
N TYR A 40 -19.54 3.00 -1.37
CA TYR A 40 -19.68 4.24 -0.64
C TYR A 40 -19.45 4.00 0.85
N GLU A 41 -18.46 4.69 1.40
CA GLU A 41 -18.21 4.71 2.84
C GLU A 41 -18.74 6.03 3.41
N LYS A 42 -19.58 5.96 4.45
CA LYS A 42 -20.10 7.16 5.09
C LYS A 42 -18.95 8.03 5.62
N PRO A 43 -19.06 9.37 5.57
CA PRO A 43 -17.97 10.26 5.95
C PRO A 43 -17.49 10.06 7.40
N THR A 44 -18.39 9.71 8.31
CA THR A 44 -18.08 9.41 9.71
C THR A 44 -17.24 8.14 9.84
N GLU A 45 -17.56 7.10 9.09
CA GLU A 45 -16.82 5.83 9.07
C GLU A 45 -15.44 6.03 8.45
N ALA A 46 -15.35 6.80 7.36
CA ALA A 46 -14.09 7.17 6.74
C ALA A 46 -13.14 7.90 7.72
N ARG A 47 -13.67 8.85 8.51
CA ARG A 47 -12.92 9.56 9.57
C ARG A 47 -12.46 8.60 10.67
N ARG A 48 -13.36 7.73 11.15
CA ARG A 48 -13.05 6.71 12.16
C ARG A 48 -11.93 5.78 11.67
N ARG A 49 -12.04 5.24 10.45
CA ARG A 49 -11.04 4.38 9.83
C ARG A 49 -9.68 5.06 9.71
N LYS A 50 -9.63 6.34 9.31
CA LYS A 50 -8.38 7.13 9.26
C LYS A 50 -7.71 7.24 10.63
N LYS A 51 -8.48 7.59 11.68
CA LYS A 51 -7.96 7.71 13.07
C LYS A 51 -7.39 6.38 13.59
N LEU A 52 -8.12 5.27 13.38
CA LEU A 52 -7.66 3.92 13.74
C LEU A 52 -6.38 3.53 12.99
N LYS A 53 -6.29 3.82 11.69
CA LYS A 53 -5.09 3.53 10.88
C LYS A 53 -3.87 4.31 11.39
N ALA A 54 -4.03 5.58 11.75
CA ALA A 54 -2.97 6.40 12.31
C ALA A 54 -2.46 5.84 13.66
N ARG A 55 -3.37 5.52 14.59
CA ARG A 55 -3.02 4.91 15.89
C ARG A 55 -2.26 3.60 15.72
N ARG A 56 -2.73 2.73 14.82
CA ARG A 56 -2.03 1.46 14.50
C ARG A 56 -0.63 1.70 13.93
N LYS A 57 -0.44 2.73 13.09
CA LYS A 57 0.87 3.08 12.53
C LYS A 57 1.84 3.55 13.62
N GLN A 58 1.37 4.39 14.55
CA GLN A 58 2.16 4.86 15.70
C GLN A 58 2.59 3.70 16.61
N LEU A 59 1.65 2.80 16.97
CA LEU A 59 1.97 1.63 17.80
C LEU A 59 3.01 0.72 17.14
N LYS A 60 2.92 0.50 15.83
CA LYS A 60 3.92 -0.27 15.09
C LYS A 60 5.31 0.39 15.12
N LEU A 61 5.37 1.71 14.98
CA LEU A 61 6.63 2.45 15.05
C LEU A 61 7.25 2.35 16.45
N LEU A 62 6.47 2.56 17.50
CA LEU A 62 6.92 2.44 18.88
C LEU A 62 7.46 1.04 19.17
N ASN A 63 6.73 0.00 18.76
CA ASN A 63 7.18 -1.39 18.94
C ASN A 63 8.48 -1.68 18.17
N LYS A 64 8.67 -1.07 17.00
CA LYS A 64 9.93 -1.19 16.24
C LYS A 64 11.08 -0.50 16.99
N MET A 65 10.87 0.70 17.53
CA MET A 65 11.88 1.42 18.32
C MET A 65 12.29 0.64 19.57
N ARG A 66 11.31 0.09 20.32
CA ARG A 66 11.58 -0.74 21.50
C ARG A 66 12.42 -1.98 21.17
N ARG A 67 12.19 -2.61 20.02
CA ARG A 67 12.98 -3.75 19.52
C ARG A 67 14.39 -3.40 19.05
N MET A 68 14.68 -2.13 18.76
CA MET A 68 16.03 -1.70 18.36
C MET A 68 16.87 -1.19 19.54
N GLN A 69 16.23 -0.87 20.66
CA GLN A 69 16.88 -0.38 21.88
C GLN A 69 17.23 -1.49 22.87
N GLY A 70 16.67 -2.68 22.71
CA GLY A 70 17.08 -3.90 23.41
C GLY A 70 17.73 -4.83 22.42
#